data_AF-A0A5N5T993-F1
#
_entry.id   AF-A0A5N5T993-F1
#
_cell.length_a   1.000
_cell.length_b   1.000
_cell.length_c   1.000
_cell.angle_alpha   90.00
_cell.angle_beta   90.00
_cell.angle_gamma   90.00
#
_symmetry.space_group_name_H-M   'P 1'
#
loop_
_entity.id
_entity.type
_entity.pdbx_description
1 polymer ?
#
loop_
_entity_poly.entity_id
_entity_poly.type
_entity_poly.pdbx_seq_one_letter_code
_entity_poly.pdbx_strand_id
1 'polypeptide(L)'
;MLFRKAYRTLGQLMVLEGRLPEADLIFFLQHWEIGVLLETRSVTLVTKAIRRKKLKSIIEEMNFEELNFGVPTPLNKGIEETMNDTTTENIVRGTPVCSGIATGTARVVTSFQQASSIQNGDILITYCTDVGWTPYFPLLAGVVTEIGGLISHGAVVAREYGLPCVVGAKGATSKFKSGDKIIINGKEGYIKKL
;
A
#
# COMPACT_ATOMS: atom_id res chain seq x y z
N MET A 1 -17.66 -0.83 -10.63
CA MET A 1 -16.98 -0.87 -11.96
C MET A 1 -17.61 0.05 -13.02
N LEU A 2 -18.91 0.37 -12.95
CA LEU A 2 -19.62 1.13 -14.01
C LEU A 2 -19.07 2.54 -14.23
N PHE A 3 -18.93 3.35 -13.17
CA PHE A 3 -18.44 4.73 -13.29
C PHE A 3 -17.03 4.84 -13.89
N ARG A 4 -16.10 3.94 -13.52
CA ARG A 4 -14.75 3.95 -14.09
C ARG A 4 -14.77 3.72 -15.61
N LYS A 5 -15.60 2.80 -16.09
CA LYS A 5 -15.78 2.57 -17.53
C LYS A 5 -16.43 3.79 -18.19
N ALA A 6 -17.49 4.34 -17.58
CA ALA A 6 -18.16 5.53 -18.09
C ALA A 6 -17.20 6.73 -18.21
N TYR A 7 -16.38 7.02 -17.20
CA TYR A 7 -15.38 8.09 -17.27
C TYR A 7 -14.29 7.83 -18.30
N ARG A 8 -13.85 6.58 -18.51
CA ARG A 8 -12.90 6.27 -19.60
C ARG A 8 -13.50 6.58 -20.96
N THR A 9 -14.74 6.12 -21.20
CA THR A 9 -15.45 6.39 -22.46
C THR A 9 -15.69 7.89 -22.65
N LEU A 10 -16.11 8.60 -21.59
CA LEU A 10 -16.28 10.05 -21.64
C LEU A 10 -14.97 10.76 -21.93
N GLY A 11 -13.86 10.36 -21.30
CA GLY A 11 -12.53 10.92 -21.58
C GLY A 11 -12.12 10.74 -23.04
N GLN A 12 -12.38 9.58 -23.64
CA GLN A 12 -12.15 9.33 -25.07
C GLN A 12 -12.96 10.28 -25.95
N LEU A 13 -14.27 10.45 -25.66
CA LEU A 13 -15.14 11.38 -26.40
C LEU A 13 -14.66 12.84 -26.26
N MET A 14 -14.27 13.24 -25.05
CA MET A 14 -13.77 14.59 -24.79
C MET A 14 -12.46 14.89 -25.53
N VAL A 15 -11.62 13.88 -25.78
CA VAL A 15 -10.42 14.03 -26.64
C VAL A 15 -10.82 14.21 -28.09
N LEU A 16 -11.77 13.41 -28.59
CA LEU A 16 -12.27 13.54 -29.97
C LEU A 16 -12.90 14.92 -30.22
N GLU A 17 -13.56 15.50 -29.22
CA GLU A 17 -14.11 16.85 -29.28
C GLU A 17 -13.06 17.97 -29.04
N GLY A 18 -11.80 17.62 -28.76
CA GLY A 18 -10.73 18.58 -28.49
C GLY A 18 -10.82 19.28 -27.14
N ARG A 19 -11.58 18.75 -26.18
CA ARG A 19 -11.74 19.30 -24.81
C ARG A 19 -10.63 18.86 -23.87
N LEU A 20 -10.09 17.66 -24.10
CA LEU A 20 -8.95 17.12 -23.36
C LEU A 20 -7.83 16.73 -24.34
N PRO A 21 -6.56 16.86 -23.94
CA PRO A 21 -5.43 16.42 -24.76
C PRO A 21 -5.25 14.89 -24.74
N GLU A 22 -5.70 14.21 -23.68
CA GLU A 22 -5.61 12.75 -23.50
C GLU A 22 -6.76 12.25 -22.62
N ALA A 23 -7.19 11.00 -22.82
CA ALA A 23 -8.39 10.48 -22.18
C ALA A 23 -8.23 10.31 -20.67
N ASP A 24 -7.05 9.85 -20.21
CA ASP A 24 -6.79 9.59 -18.79
C ASP A 24 -6.67 10.87 -17.95
N LEU A 25 -6.56 12.05 -18.58
CA LEU A 25 -6.55 13.32 -17.86
C LEU A 25 -7.85 13.57 -17.09
N ILE A 26 -8.95 12.92 -17.51
CA ILE A 26 -10.23 12.98 -16.82
C ILE A 26 -10.15 12.53 -15.35
N PHE A 27 -9.22 11.63 -14.99
CA PHE A 27 -9.03 11.17 -13.62
C PHE A 27 -8.33 12.18 -12.71
N PHE A 28 -7.87 13.30 -13.28
CA PHE A 28 -7.27 14.42 -12.53
C PHE A 28 -8.22 15.61 -12.41
N LEU A 29 -9.49 15.42 -12.80
CA LEU A 29 -10.59 16.36 -12.61
C LEU A 29 -11.55 15.83 -11.53
N GLN A 30 -12.11 16.75 -10.75
CA GLN A 30 -13.23 16.47 -9.86
C GLN A 30 -14.50 16.27 -10.69
N HIS A 31 -15.47 15.52 -10.17
CA HIS A 31 -16.73 15.25 -10.89
C HIS A 31 -17.42 16.53 -11.39
N TRP A 32 -17.50 17.55 -10.53
CA TRP A 32 -18.10 18.83 -10.90
C TRP A 32 -17.26 19.62 -11.93
N GLU A 33 -15.93 19.51 -11.91
CA GLU A 33 -15.04 20.13 -12.91
C GLU A 33 -15.26 19.52 -14.30
N ILE A 34 -15.60 18.22 -14.37
CA ILE A 34 -15.97 17.56 -15.63
C ILE A 34 -17.24 18.18 -16.20
N GLY A 35 -18.27 18.39 -15.36
CA GLY A 35 -19.52 19.05 -15.78
C GLY A 35 -19.27 20.43 -16.39
N VAL A 36 -18.51 21.28 -15.69
CA VAL A 36 -18.14 22.62 -16.18
C VAL A 36 -17.36 22.54 -17.49
N LEU A 37 -16.45 21.58 -17.64
CA LEU A 37 -15.63 21.43 -18.85
C LEU A 37 -16.47 20.98 -20.07
N LEU A 38 -17.54 20.21 -19.84
CA LEU A 38 -18.50 19.83 -20.88
C LEU A 38 -19.32 21.04 -21.37
N GLU A 39 -19.63 21.99 -20.50
CA GLU A 39 -20.37 23.20 -20.85
C GLU A 39 -19.49 24.30 -21.47
N THR A 40 -18.29 24.55 -20.90
CA THR A 40 -17.57 25.82 -21.10
C THR A 40 -16.19 25.73 -21.77
N ARG A 41 -15.71 24.51 -22.12
CA ARG A 41 -14.35 24.29 -22.70
C ARG A 41 -13.21 25.00 -21.96
N SER A 42 -13.33 25.15 -20.63
CA SER A 42 -12.40 25.91 -19.80
C SER A 42 -10.96 25.38 -19.85
N VAL A 43 -10.06 26.16 -20.45
CA VAL A 43 -8.61 25.85 -20.53
C VAL A 43 -7.97 25.81 -19.13
N THR A 44 -8.46 26.62 -18.19
CA THR A 44 -7.95 26.67 -16.81
C THR A 44 -8.12 25.32 -16.10
N LEU A 45 -9.24 24.63 -16.32
CA LEU A 45 -9.48 23.30 -15.73
C LEU A 45 -8.54 22.24 -16.33
N VAL A 46 -8.27 22.31 -17.62
CA VAL A 46 -7.31 21.42 -18.30
C VAL A 46 -5.91 21.64 -17.74
N THR A 47 -5.45 22.89 -17.62
CA THR A 47 -4.15 23.21 -17.04
C THR A 47 -4.04 22.75 -15.58
N LYS A 48 -5.11 22.89 -14.79
CA LYS A 48 -5.19 22.40 -13.41
C LYS A 48 -5.06 20.87 -13.34
N ALA A 49 -5.75 20.14 -14.22
CA ALA A 49 -5.65 18.69 -14.30
C ALA A 49 -4.24 18.23 -14.70
N ILE A 50 -3.60 18.89 -15.67
CA ILE A 50 -2.21 18.62 -16.07
C ILE A 50 -1.27 18.82 -14.89
N ARG A 51 -1.44 19.91 -14.12
CA ARG A 51 -0.64 20.16 -12.91
C ARG A 51 -0.81 19.05 -11.89
N ARG A 52 -2.05 18.61 -11.61
CA ARG A 52 -2.32 17.48 -10.71
C ARG A 52 -1.67 16.18 -11.20
N LYS A 53 -1.72 15.89 -12.50
CA LYS A 53 -1.06 14.73 -13.10
C LYS A 53 0.45 14.76 -12.89
N LYS A 54 1.09 15.92 -13.04
CA LYS A 54 2.53 16.09 -12.79
C LYS A 54 2.91 15.89 -11.31
N LEU A 55 2.05 16.34 -10.40
CA LEU A 55 2.28 16.20 -8.95
C LEU A 55 2.06 14.77 -8.43
N LYS A 56 1.39 13.90 -9.21
CA LYS A 56 1.03 12.55 -8.78
C LYS A 56 2.21 11.77 -8.21
N SER A 57 3.33 11.68 -8.94
CA SER A 57 4.50 10.93 -8.51
C SER A 57 5.10 11.46 -7.21
N ILE A 58 5.12 12.80 -7.06
CA ILE A 58 5.63 13.44 -5.83
C ILE A 58 4.72 13.08 -4.66
N ILE A 59 3.39 13.16 -4.84
CA ILE A 59 2.41 12.83 -3.78
C ILE A 59 2.47 11.34 -3.42
N GLU A 60 2.65 10.45 -4.39
CA GLU A 60 2.77 9.00 -4.15
C GLU A 60 4.04 8.62 -3.35
N GLU A 61 5.07 9.47 -3.36
CA GLU A 61 6.28 9.28 -2.56
C GLU A 61 6.20 9.93 -1.17
N MET A 62 5.19 10.76 -0.90
CA MET A 62 5.01 11.39 0.40
C MET A 62 4.49 10.37 1.43
N ASN A 63 5.19 10.27 2.55
CA ASN A 63 4.71 9.58 3.74
C ASN A 63 4.23 10.60 4.76
N PHE A 64 3.16 10.28 5.47
CA PHE A 64 2.61 11.12 6.52
C PHE A 64 2.57 10.33 7.82
N GLU A 65 2.50 11.05 8.94
CA GLU A 65 2.21 10.40 10.21
C GLU A 65 0.83 9.73 10.18
N GLU A 66 0.63 8.75 11.05
CA GLU A 66 -0.65 8.05 11.17
C GLU A 66 -1.73 8.98 11.77
N LEU A 67 -1.32 9.91 12.63
CA LEU A 67 -2.15 10.95 13.20
C LEU A 67 -1.64 12.30 12.71
N ASN A 68 -2.49 13.04 11.99
CA ASN A 68 -2.16 14.41 11.55
C ASN A 68 -3.16 15.37 12.19
N PHE A 69 -2.67 16.47 12.76
CA PHE A 69 -3.49 17.55 13.29
C PHE A 69 -3.28 18.81 12.45
N GLY A 70 -4.36 19.39 11.92
CA GLY A 70 -4.28 20.54 11.04
C GLY A 70 -3.86 20.17 9.62
N VAL A 71 -2.90 20.90 9.05
CA VAL A 71 -2.42 20.66 7.68
C VAL A 71 -1.39 19.53 7.70
N PRO A 72 -1.63 18.41 6.99
CA PRO A 72 -0.68 17.30 6.94
C PRO A 72 0.66 17.72 6.33
N THR A 73 1.75 17.49 7.04
CA THR A 73 3.11 17.70 6.56
C THR A 73 3.77 16.37 6.28
N PRO A 74 4.40 16.19 5.10
CA PRO A 74 5.09 14.94 4.81
C PRO A 74 6.28 14.76 5.75
N LEU A 75 6.52 13.52 6.18
CA LEU A 75 7.71 13.13 6.90
C LEU A 75 8.92 13.30 5.97
N ASN A 76 9.88 14.14 6.36
CA ASN A 76 11.16 14.23 5.66
C ASN A 76 11.93 12.93 5.93
N LYS A 77 12.42 12.25 4.90
CA LYS A 77 13.36 11.11 5.02
C LYS A 77 14.74 11.49 5.61
N GLY A 78 14.85 12.68 6.22
CA GLY A 78 16.07 13.20 6.84
C GLY A 78 16.00 13.10 8.36
N ILE A 79 16.65 12.08 8.90
CA ILE A 79 17.29 12.03 10.23
C ILE A 79 16.41 12.49 11.41
N GLU A 80 15.29 11.82 11.67
CA GLU A 80 14.74 11.75 13.05
C GLU A 80 14.05 10.40 13.25
N GLU A 81 14.84 9.33 13.37
CA GLU A 81 14.50 8.27 14.33
C GLU A 81 15.59 8.27 15.39
N THR A 82 15.14 8.66 16.57
CA THR A 82 15.83 8.70 17.84
C THR A 82 16.73 7.48 18.03
N MET A 83 18.01 7.74 18.27
CA MET A 83 18.90 6.81 18.95
C MET A 83 18.20 6.29 20.20
N ASN A 84 17.78 5.02 20.17
CA ASN A 84 17.54 4.14 21.32
C ASN A 84 17.28 2.71 20.80
N ASP A 85 18.29 2.06 20.24
CA ASP A 85 18.92 0.97 20.98
C ASP A 85 20.17 0.48 20.25
N THR A 86 21.24 0.34 21.02
CA THR A 86 22.50 -0.20 20.55
C THR A 86 22.38 -1.71 20.64
N THR A 87 21.66 -2.36 19.71
CA THR A 87 21.78 -3.82 19.59
C THR A 87 21.48 -4.30 18.19
N THR A 88 22.41 -5.12 17.74
CA THR A 88 22.46 -6.14 16.69
C THR A 88 21.18 -6.99 16.53
N GLU A 89 20.00 -6.41 16.49
CA GLU A 89 18.76 -7.17 16.38
C GLU A 89 18.11 -6.95 15.01
N ASN A 90 18.28 -7.95 14.14
CA ASN A 90 17.54 -8.15 12.90
C ASN A 90 16.04 -8.45 13.15
N ILE A 91 15.45 -7.82 14.15
CA ILE A 91 14.07 -8.00 14.62
C ILE A 91 13.23 -6.78 14.26
N VAL A 92 11.96 -6.99 13.89
CA VAL A 92 10.93 -5.95 13.81
C VAL A 92 9.77 -6.41 14.66
N ARG A 93 9.26 -5.51 15.49
CA ARG A 93 8.09 -5.75 16.35
C ARG A 93 6.85 -5.14 15.73
N GLY A 94 5.72 -5.77 16.01
CA GLY A 94 4.39 -5.28 15.66
C GLY A 94 3.36 -5.83 16.64
N THR A 95 2.10 -5.70 16.26
CA THR A 95 0.97 -6.20 17.04
C THR A 95 0.72 -7.67 16.69
N PRO A 96 0.76 -8.59 17.68
CA PRO A 96 0.41 -9.98 17.46
C PRO A 96 -1.10 -10.12 17.18
N VAL A 97 -1.46 -10.87 16.14
CA VAL A 97 -2.87 -11.05 15.73
C VAL A 97 -3.32 -12.50 15.83
N CYS A 98 -2.51 -13.39 15.29
CA CYS A 98 -2.77 -14.83 15.22
C CYS A 98 -1.52 -15.54 15.73
N SER A 99 -1.69 -16.30 16.81
CA SER A 99 -0.58 -16.99 17.48
C SER A 99 -0.01 -18.09 16.61
N GLY A 100 1.29 -18.33 16.76
CA GLY A 100 1.99 -19.40 16.05
C GLY A 100 3.41 -18.96 15.74
N ILE A 101 4.25 -19.93 15.37
CA ILE A 101 5.63 -19.68 14.98
C ILE A 101 5.85 -20.38 13.65
N ALA A 102 6.37 -19.66 12.67
CA ALA A 102 6.74 -20.22 11.38
C ALA A 102 8.09 -19.67 10.93
N THR A 103 8.83 -20.50 10.20
CA THR A 103 10.05 -20.12 9.50
C THR A 103 9.82 -20.24 8.00
N GLY A 104 10.34 -19.28 7.24
CA GLY A 104 10.07 -19.21 5.82
C GLY A 104 10.98 -18.22 5.11
N THR A 105 10.83 -18.17 3.79
CA THR A 105 11.46 -17.13 2.97
C THR A 105 10.60 -15.88 3.03
N ALA A 106 11.20 -14.74 3.36
CA ALA A 106 10.53 -13.45 3.30
C ALA A 106 10.17 -13.14 1.84
N ARG A 107 8.92 -12.80 1.59
CA ARG A 107 8.45 -12.26 0.32
C ARG A 107 7.93 -10.85 0.55
N VAL A 108 8.77 -9.86 0.28
CA VAL A 108 8.44 -8.45 0.40
C VAL A 108 7.74 -8.00 -0.88
N VAL A 109 6.46 -7.66 -0.78
CA VAL A 109 5.58 -7.32 -1.92
C VAL A 109 4.95 -5.97 -1.64
N THR A 110 5.44 -4.90 -2.26
CA THR A 110 4.92 -3.53 -2.05
C THR A 110 3.89 -3.11 -3.09
N SER A 111 3.72 -3.88 -4.16
CA SER A 111 2.69 -3.66 -5.17
C SER A 111 2.03 -4.97 -5.59
N PHE A 112 0.73 -4.93 -5.89
CA PHE A 112 -0.03 -6.12 -6.22
C PHE A 112 0.51 -6.85 -7.48
N GLN A 113 1.15 -6.12 -8.40
CA GLN A 113 1.79 -6.70 -9.58
C GLN A 113 2.89 -7.72 -9.21
N GLN A 114 3.54 -7.55 -8.05
CA GLN A 114 4.57 -8.45 -7.55
C GLN A 114 3.99 -9.67 -6.81
N ALA A 115 2.67 -9.73 -6.56
CA ALA A 115 2.05 -10.83 -5.82
C ALA A 115 2.23 -12.20 -6.51
N SER A 116 2.40 -12.22 -7.84
CA SER A 116 2.71 -13.42 -8.61
C SER A 116 4.05 -14.09 -8.23
N SER A 117 4.93 -13.38 -7.53
CA SER A 117 6.21 -13.93 -7.05
C SER A 117 6.10 -14.76 -5.76
N ILE A 118 4.92 -14.77 -5.12
CA ILE A 118 4.67 -15.53 -3.89
C ILE A 118 4.74 -17.03 -4.19
N GLN A 119 5.49 -17.75 -3.36
CA GLN A 119 5.65 -19.19 -3.42
C GLN A 119 5.08 -19.85 -2.17
N ASN A 120 4.81 -21.15 -2.27
CA ASN A 120 4.30 -21.94 -1.16
C ASN A 120 5.32 -21.97 0.00
N GLY A 121 4.85 -21.67 1.21
CA GLY A 121 5.68 -21.59 2.42
C GLY A 121 6.36 -20.24 2.66
N ASP A 122 6.09 -19.22 1.82
CA ASP A 122 6.64 -17.88 2.03
C ASP A 122 5.98 -17.17 3.22
N ILE A 123 6.73 -16.27 3.85
CA ILE A 123 6.19 -15.30 4.80
C ILE A 123 6.01 -13.98 4.04
N LEU A 124 4.76 -13.57 3.87
CA LEU A 124 4.42 -12.33 3.18
C LEU A 124 4.76 -11.13 4.06
N ILE A 125 5.49 -10.16 3.50
CA ILE A 125 5.71 -8.84 4.10
C ILE A 125 5.19 -7.79 3.12
N THR A 126 4.20 -7.00 3.53
CA THR A 126 3.63 -5.96 2.68
C THR A 126 3.26 -4.71 3.49
N TYR A 127 2.91 -3.63 2.80
CA TYR A 127 2.47 -2.41 3.46
C TYR A 127 1.07 -2.59 4.07
N CYS A 128 0.11 -3.08 3.29
CA CYS A 128 -1.24 -3.41 3.73
C CYS A 128 -1.83 -4.51 2.85
N THR A 129 -2.92 -5.13 3.32
CA THR A 129 -3.65 -6.16 2.56
C THR A 129 -5.10 -5.74 2.33
N ASP A 130 -5.64 -6.20 1.22
CA ASP A 130 -7.06 -6.08 0.83
C ASP A 130 -7.58 -7.44 0.31
N VAL A 131 -8.85 -7.49 -0.07
CA VAL A 131 -9.52 -8.71 -0.55
C VAL A 131 -8.84 -9.34 -1.77
N GLY A 132 -8.10 -8.56 -2.56
CA GLY A 132 -7.34 -9.05 -3.70
C GLY A 132 -6.21 -10.01 -3.29
N TRP A 133 -5.76 -9.97 -2.04
CA TRP A 133 -4.70 -10.83 -1.53
C TRP A 133 -5.20 -12.22 -1.11
N THR A 134 -6.50 -12.37 -0.83
CA THR A 134 -7.09 -13.62 -0.30
C THR A 134 -6.70 -14.89 -1.07
N PRO A 135 -6.59 -14.89 -2.42
CA PRO A 135 -6.16 -16.08 -3.16
C PRO A 135 -4.74 -16.55 -2.84
N TYR A 136 -3.88 -15.69 -2.29
CA TYR A 136 -2.49 -16.03 -1.96
C TYR A 136 -2.32 -16.54 -0.53
N PHE A 137 -3.25 -16.25 0.39
CA PHE A 137 -3.16 -16.68 1.79
C PHE A 137 -2.95 -18.19 1.97
N PRO A 138 -3.61 -19.08 1.21
CA PRO A 138 -3.37 -20.52 1.32
C PRO A 138 -1.93 -20.96 1.04
N LEU A 139 -1.13 -20.15 0.34
CA LEU A 139 0.27 -20.45 0.02
C LEU A 139 1.24 -20.02 1.13
N LEU A 140 0.81 -19.16 2.05
CA LEU A 140 1.70 -18.49 2.99
C LEU A 140 1.95 -19.34 4.23
N ALA A 141 3.14 -19.22 4.80
CA ALA A 141 3.47 -19.72 6.14
C ALA A 141 3.24 -18.67 7.23
N GLY A 142 3.09 -17.40 6.86
CA GLY A 142 2.82 -16.29 7.78
C GLY A 142 2.61 -14.97 7.06
N VAL A 143 2.03 -14.00 7.78
CA VAL A 143 1.66 -12.69 7.22
C VAL A 143 2.17 -11.55 8.10
N VAL A 144 2.79 -10.57 7.46
CA VAL A 144 3.28 -9.35 8.09
C VAL A 144 2.78 -8.14 7.31
N THR A 145 2.16 -7.18 8.01
CA THR A 145 1.81 -5.89 7.41
C THR A 145 2.38 -4.71 8.21
N GLU A 146 2.84 -3.67 7.52
CA GLU A 146 3.28 -2.44 8.17
C GLU A 146 2.12 -1.62 8.73
N ILE A 147 0.97 -1.66 8.04
CA ILE A 147 -0.28 -1.03 8.46
C ILE A 147 -1.35 -2.11 8.63
N GLY A 148 -2.11 -1.98 9.71
CA GLY A 148 -3.23 -2.85 10.00
C GLY A 148 -3.52 -2.91 11.49
N GLY A 149 -4.79 -3.00 11.84
CA GLY A 149 -5.24 -3.27 13.20
C GLY A 149 -5.60 -4.73 13.42
N LEU A 150 -5.98 -5.06 14.67
CA LEU A 150 -6.40 -6.40 15.11
C LEU A 150 -7.60 -6.98 14.34
N ILE A 151 -8.38 -6.13 13.67
CA ILE A 151 -9.57 -6.48 12.89
C ILE A 151 -9.44 -6.09 11.40
N SER A 152 -8.22 -5.76 10.95
CA SER A 152 -7.95 -5.49 9.53
C SER A 152 -8.18 -6.73 8.66
N HIS A 153 -8.36 -6.55 7.36
CA HIS A 153 -8.56 -7.64 6.42
C HIS A 153 -7.49 -8.75 6.59
N GLY A 154 -6.20 -8.39 6.53
CA GLY A 154 -5.12 -9.36 6.71
C GLY A 154 -5.13 -10.05 8.07
N ALA A 155 -5.58 -9.36 9.11
CA ALA A 155 -5.68 -9.92 10.45
C ALA A 155 -6.80 -10.98 10.56
N VAL A 156 -7.97 -10.69 10.00
CA VAL A 156 -9.11 -11.62 9.98
C VAL A 156 -8.79 -12.84 9.14
N VAL A 157 -8.33 -12.63 7.91
CA VAL A 157 -8.03 -13.74 6.98
C VAL A 157 -6.89 -14.60 7.52
N ALA A 158 -5.85 -14.03 8.13
CA ALA A 158 -4.78 -14.85 8.74
C ALA A 158 -5.30 -15.76 9.86
N ARG A 159 -6.29 -15.33 10.66
CA ARG A 159 -6.92 -16.19 11.67
C ARG A 159 -7.73 -17.31 11.05
N GLU A 160 -8.48 -17.02 9.99
CA GLU A 160 -9.27 -18.03 9.26
C GLU A 160 -8.39 -19.16 8.71
N TYR A 161 -7.20 -18.82 8.20
CA TYR A 161 -6.24 -19.80 7.70
C TYR A 161 -5.26 -20.33 8.76
N GLY A 162 -5.37 -19.89 10.02
CA GLY A 162 -4.48 -20.32 11.10
C GLY A 162 -3.01 -19.91 10.91
N LEU A 163 -2.76 -18.83 10.18
CA LEU A 163 -1.41 -18.34 9.86
C LEU A 163 -0.88 -17.43 10.98
N PRO A 164 0.37 -17.61 11.45
CA PRO A 164 1.05 -16.63 12.29
C PRO A 164 0.99 -15.24 11.65
N CYS A 165 0.55 -14.24 12.41
CA CYS A 165 0.31 -12.91 11.87
C CYS A 165 0.74 -11.79 12.81
N VAL A 166 1.49 -10.83 12.25
CA VAL A 166 1.95 -9.62 12.93
C VAL A 166 1.58 -8.42 12.07
N VAL A 167 0.80 -7.49 12.60
CA VAL A 167 0.38 -6.26 11.90
C VAL A 167 0.99 -5.03 12.55
N GLY A 168 1.03 -3.90 11.87
CA GLY A 168 1.64 -2.69 12.44
C GLY A 168 3.17 -2.80 12.59
N ALA A 169 3.80 -3.70 11.84
CA ALA A 169 5.25 -3.91 11.87
C ALA A 169 5.96 -2.81 11.06
N LYS A 170 6.00 -1.59 11.61
CA LYS A 170 6.52 -0.39 10.92
C LYS A 170 7.97 -0.62 10.43
N GLY A 171 8.23 -0.32 9.16
CA GLY A 171 9.54 -0.46 8.53
C GLY A 171 9.92 -1.89 8.10
N ALA A 172 9.05 -2.89 8.25
CA ALA A 172 9.32 -4.27 7.85
C ALA A 172 9.67 -4.40 6.34
N THR A 173 8.98 -3.68 5.47
CA THR A 173 9.22 -3.70 4.01
C THR A 173 10.56 -3.09 3.61
N SER A 174 11.11 -2.20 4.45
CA SER A 174 12.40 -1.56 4.23
C SER A 174 13.56 -2.35 4.86
N LYS A 175 13.32 -2.99 6.01
CA LYS A 175 14.34 -3.73 6.76
C LYS A 175 14.59 -5.14 6.22
N PHE A 176 13.57 -5.82 5.69
CA PHE A 176 13.70 -7.15 5.08
C PHE A 176 13.77 -7.07 3.56
N LYS A 177 14.42 -8.06 2.94
CA LYS A 177 14.45 -8.23 1.49
C LYS A 177 13.83 -9.54 1.08
N SER A 178 13.17 -9.56 -0.08
CA SER A 178 12.67 -10.80 -0.67
C SER A 178 13.80 -11.82 -0.84
N GLY A 179 13.60 -13.04 -0.35
CA GLY A 179 14.62 -14.09 -0.32
C GLY A 179 15.29 -14.29 1.04
N ASP A 180 15.14 -13.34 1.98
CA ASP A 180 15.70 -13.49 3.33
C ASP A 180 15.05 -14.66 4.06
N LYS A 181 15.83 -15.46 4.81
CA LYS A 181 15.26 -16.44 5.74
C LYS A 181 14.85 -15.74 7.02
N ILE A 182 13.60 -15.90 7.41
CA ILE A 182 13.05 -15.23 8.60
C ILE A 182 12.21 -16.19 9.43
N ILE A 183 12.07 -15.84 10.70
CA ILE A 183 11.11 -16.41 11.63
C ILE A 183 10.06 -15.36 11.98
N ILE A 184 8.79 -15.76 11.99
CA ILE A 184 7.68 -14.98 12.50
C ILE A 184 7.16 -15.62 13.79
N ASN A 185 6.96 -14.80 14.81
CA ASN A 185 6.31 -15.18 16.05
C ASN A 185 5.04 -14.34 16.22
N GLY A 186 3.90 -14.92 15.87
CA GLY A 186 2.59 -14.27 15.97
C GLY A 186 2.03 -14.20 17.39
N LYS A 187 2.69 -14.84 18.38
CA LYS A 187 2.32 -14.74 19.80
C LYS A 187 3.02 -13.56 20.47
N GLU A 188 4.33 -13.42 20.28
CA GLU A 188 5.14 -12.34 20.86
C GLU A 188 5.14 -11.07 19.99
N GLY A 189 4.67 -11.15 18.74
CA GLY A 189 4.49 -10.00 17.86
C GLY A 189 5.80 -9.52 17.24
N TYR A 190 6.63 -10.43 16.72
CA TYR A 190 7.85 -10.04 16.02
C TYR A 190 8.17 -10.90 14.81
N ILE A 191 9.01 -10.34 13.95
CA ILE A 191 9.73 -11.06 12.90
C ILE A 191 11.22 -10.85 13.05
N LYS A 192 12.02 -11.88 12.77
CA LYS A 192 13.48 -11.84 12.92
C LYS A 192 14.16 -12.52 11.73
N LYS A 193 15.27 -11.94 11.24
CA LYS A 193 16.13 -12.57 10.22
C LYS A 193 16.97 -13.68 10.85
N LEU A 194 17.04 -14.83 10.17
CA LEU A 194 17.84 -16.00 10.52
C LEU A 194 19.24 -15.90 9.91
#